data_AF-A0AAV5K0J7-F1
#
_entry.id   AF-A0AAV5K0J7-F1
#
_cell.length_a   1.000
_cell.length_b   1.000
_cell.length_c   1.000
_cell.angle_alpha   90.00
_cell.angle_beta   90.00
_cell.angle_gamma   90.00
#
_symmetry.space_group_name_H-M   'P 1'
#
loop_
_entity.id
_entity.type
_entity.pdbx_description
1 polymer ?
#
loop_
_entity_poly.entity_id
_entity_poly.type
_entity_poly.pdbx_seq_one_letter_code
_entity_poly.pdbx_strand_id
1 'polypeptide(L)'
;MAYRLHCKEGELPFKYLGIPIGGNNRRKSMWQPMVQSVEKKLASWKGRYLSTGGCITLINSVLSSLPVGAEERKINWVSWGDVCKSKVNGGLGVRELRKFNLALMGKWWGRLAKVDEGLWKKIITMKSGWLSEGFRMKIGEGKSASFWWDNWGGEGCLANKFPRLYLLSTGKENTCNQMGNIRSGSWEWKLTWRRNLFEWEAGEVVELERMIEGVKITQECPNKWEWIHDKEGHYTTKTAYHLLATDQSGPSGSTIFKRIWNPILPTKVSAFNWQLMLDRIPTKVNLLRRGIIKDMEESKCVICEEQEEDSAHLFLRCKMTRWLWEACTKWWGAEAKLDIDCSKTFEKFGEWSKETQTRQGWDCIWSMVVLTVWLARNQKLFQHKKINARKLFELIQLRSFIWVKARNDRYAFTLFDWLLNLIECMKDRCGRGKVINGRVGCKVMIS
;
A
#
# COMPACT_ATOMS: atom_id res chain seq x y z
N MET A 1 0.22 13.91 -57.79
CA MET A 1 0.13 12.46 -57.55
C MET A 1 -1.31 12.01 -57.27
N ALA A 2 -2.14 12.79 -56.57
CA ALA A 2 -3.54 12.46 -56.27
C ALA A 2 -4.49 12.40 -57.50
N TYR A 3 -4.33 13.31 -58.47
CA TYR A 3 -5.09 13.30 -59.74
C TYR A 3 -4.97 11.98 -60.53
N ARG A 4 -3.81 11.30 -60.48
CA ARG A 4 -3.60 10.02 -61.17
C ARG A 4 -4.21 8.80 -60.45
N LEU A 5 -4.65 8.97 -59.20
CA LEU A 5 -5.20 7.89 -58.36
C LEU A 5 -6.70 8.05 -58.06
N HIS A 6 -7.38 9.01 -58.71
CA HIS A 6 -8.79 9.34 -58.47
C HIS A 6 -9.15 9.59 -56.99
N CYS A 7 -8.18 10.01 -56.16
CA CYS A 7 -8.42 10.34 -54.76
C CYS A 7 -8.80 11.82 -54.59
N LYS A 8 -9.73 12.12 -53.68
CA LYS A 8 -10.05 13.49 -53.27
C LYS A 8 -8.85 14.09 -52.54
N GLU A 9 -8.42 15.30 -52.94
CA GLU A 9 -7.38 16.04 -52.23
C GLU A 9 -7.95 16.56 -50.89
N GLY A 10 -7.23 16.30 -49.79
CA GLY A 10 -7.60 16.75 -48.45
C GLY A 10 -7.01 18.13 -48.14
N GLU A 11 -7.75 18.94 -47.38
CA GLU A 11 -7.30 20.27 -46.96
C GLU A 11 -6.52 20.21 -45.63
N LEU A 12 -5.46 21.00 -45.53
CA LEU A 12 -4.74 21.23 -44.28
C LEU A 12 -5.31 22.44 -43.53
N PRO A 13 -5.37 22.43 -42.19
CA PRO A 13 -5.01 21.33 -41.30
C PRO A 13 -6.15 20.32 -41.08
N PHE A 14 -5.84 19.02 -41.01
CA PHE A 14 -6.80 17.96 -40.68
C PHE A 14 -6.41 17.20 -39.40
N LYS A 15 -7.33 16.44 -38.82
CA LYS A 15 -7.05 15.60 -37.64
C LYS A 15 -6.79 14.16 -38.07
N TYR A 16 -5.65 13.61 -37.66
CA TYR A 16 -5.31 12.20 -37.82
C TYR A 16 -5.05 11.58 -36.46
N LEU A 17 -5.78 10.52 -36.10
CA LEU A 17 -5.68 9.84 -34.81
C LEU A 17 -5.77 10.79 -33.59
N GLY A 18 -6.53 11.89 -33.73
CA GLY A 18 -6.71 12.90 -32.69
C GLY A 18 -5.63 13.99 -32.64
N ILE A 19 -4.64 13.97 -33.53
CA ILE A 19 -3.57 14.96 -33.64
C ILE A 19 -3.83 15.86 -34.85
N PRO A 20 -3.82 17.21 -34.71
CA PRO A 20 -3.95 18.11 -35.84
C PRO A 20 -2.64 18.13 -36.64
N ILE A 21 -2.72 17.88 -37.95
CA ILE A 21 -1.60 17.80 -38.89
C ILE A 21 -1.76 18.89 -39.95
N GLY A 22 -0.66 19.55 -40.31
CA GLY A 22 -0.60 20.54 -41.40
C GLY A 22 -0.88 21.99 -41.01
N GLY A 23 -0.91 22.33 -39.72
CA GLY A 23 -1.00 23.70 -39.22
C GLY A 23 0.33 24.20 -38.61
N ASN A 24 0.38 25.47 -38.21
CA ASN A 24 1.58 26.06 -37.61
C ASN A 24 1.76 25.57 -36.15
N ASN A 25 2.66 24.61 -35.95
CA ASN A 25 2.96 23.97 -34.66
C ASN A 25 3.50 24.92 -33.58
N ARG A 26 3.87 26.16 -33.93
CA ARG A 26 4.31 27.18 -32.97
C ARG A 26 3.16 28.00 -32.37
N ARG A 27 1.94 27.91 -32.92
CA ARG A 27 0.78 28.66 -32.42
C ARG A 27 0.03 27.84 -31.36
N LYS A 28 -0.26 28.46 -30.21
CA LYS A 28 -1.02 27.84 -29.11
C LYS A 28 -2.39 27.30 -29.56
N SER A 29 -3.06 28.01 -30.46
CA SER A 29 -4.36 27.63 -31.01
C SER A 29 -4.35 26.28 -31.75
N MET A 30 -3.21 25.87 -32.32
CA MET A 30 -3.05 24.57 -33.00
C MET A 30 -3.20 23.41 -32.02
N TRP A 31 -2.71 23.57 -30.78
CA TRP A 31 -2.71 22.53 -29.76
C TRP A 31 -3.94 22.56 -28.86
N GLN A 32 -4.77 23.60 -28.96
CA GLN A 32 -5.98 23.80 -28.15
C GLN A 32 -6.91 22.57 -28.13
N PRO A 33 -7.18 21.86 -29.25
CA PRO A 33 -8.04 20.67 -29.23
C PRO A 33 -7.43 19.49 -28.45
N MET A 34 -6.10 19.37 -28.45
CA MET A 34 -5.39 18.34 -27.69
C MET A 34 -5.41 18.68 -26.19
N VAL A 35 -5.15 19.95 -25.85
CA VAL A 35 -5.26 20.46 -24.47
C VAL A 35 -6.67 20.23 -23.93
N GLN A 36 -7.72 20.56 -24.66
CA GLN A 36 -9.12 20.33 -24.26
C GLN A 36 -9.45 18.84 -24.10
N SER A 37 -8.89 17.96 -24.95
CA SER A 37 -9.08 16.52 -24.81
C SER A 37 -8.42 15.96 -23.54
N VAL A 38 -7.23 16.47 -23.20
CA VAL A 38 -6.51 16.14 -21.97
C VAL A 38 -7.25 16.71 -20.75
N GLU A 39 -7.67 17.98 -20.80
CA GLU A 39 -8.44 18.63 -19.74
C GLU A 39 -9.77 17.92 -19.47
N LYS A 40 -10.49 17.48 -20.52
CA LYS A 40 -11.74 16.72 -20.38
C LYS A 40 -11.51 15.35 -19.74
N LYS A 41 -10.37 14.70 -20.00
CA LYS A 41 -9.97 13.47 -19.30
C LYS A 41 -9.61 13.74 -17.84
N LEU A 42 -8.89 14.83 -17.57
CA LEU A 42 -8.48 15.27 -16.22
C LEU A 42 -9.66 15.77 -15.36
N ALA A 43 -10.70 16.35 -15.97
CA ALA A 43 -11.86 16.92 -15.28
C ALA A 43 -12.68 15.87 -14.49
N SER A 44 -12.59 14.60 -14.88
CA SER A 44 -13.22 13.48 -14.15
C SER A 44 -12.43 13.05 -12.89
N TRP A 45 -11.21 13.55 -12.69
CA TRP A 45 -10.29 13.07 -11.66
C TRP A 45 -10.35 13.92 -10.39
N LYS A 46 -11.49 13.88 -9.71
CA LYS A 46 -11.58 14.27 -8.30
C LYS A 46 -11.40 13.00 -7.46
N GLY A 47 -10.29 12.88 -6.73
CA GLY A 47 -9.91 11.69 -5.94
C GLY A 47 -10.95 11.18 -4.92
N ARG A 48 -12.01 11.95 -4.64
CA ARG A 48 -13.17 11.54 -3.82
C ARG A 48 -14.20 10.67 -4.56
N TYR A 49 -14.24 10.68 -5.90
CA TYR A 49 -15.23 9.95 -6.71
C TYR A 49 -14.63 8.81 -7.54
N LEU A 50 -13.36 8.50 -7.31
CA LEU A 50 -12.68 7.40 -7.98
C LEU A 50 -13.11 6.07 -7.33
N SER A 51 -13.72 5.19 -8.12
CA SER A 51 -13.98 3.82 -7.69
C SER A 51 -12.67 3.13 -7.32
N THR A 52 -12.73 2.11 -6.46
CA THR A 52 -11.53 1.32 -6.11
C THR A 52 -10.84 0.78 -7.37
N GLY A 53 -11.60 0.36 -8.38
CA GLY A 53 -11.07 -0.04 -9.69
C GLY A 53 -10.35 1.09 -10.43
N GLY A 54 -10.90 2.31 -10.44
CA GLY A 54 -10.24 3.47 -11.06
C GLY A 54 -8.96 3.88 -10.34
N CYS A 55 -8.91 3.79 -9.00
CA CYS A 55 -7.68 4.00 -8.22
C CYS A 55 -6.61 2.96 -8.58
N ILE A 56 -6.97 1.69 -8.72
CA ILE A 56 -6.06 0.62 -9.11
C ILE A 56 -5.50 0.88 -10.52
N THR A 57 -6.36 1.21 -11.48
CA THR A 57 -5.94 1.55 -12.84
C THR A 57 -4.98 2.74 -12.86
N LEU A 58 -5.23 3.77 -12.05
CA LEU A 58 -4.33 4.92 -11.92
C LEU A 58 -3.00 4.58 -11.26
N ILE A 59 -3.02 3.81 -10.17
CA ILE A 59 -1.80 3.36 -9.50
C ILE A 59 -0.97 2.51 -10.46
N ASN A 60 -1.60 1.56 -11.16
CA ASN A 60 -0.93 0.75 -12.17
C ASN A 60 -0.40 1.61 -13.30
N SER A 61 -1.16 2.59 -13.79
CA SER A 61 -0.71 3.53 -14.82
C SER A 61 0.49 4.37 -14.36
N VAL A 62 0.50 4.85 -13.11
CA VAL A 62 1.60 5.67 -12.55
C VAL A 62 2.83 4.82 -12.25
N LEU A 63 2.68 3.69 -11.57
CA LEU A 63 3.78 2.76 -11.27
C LEU A 63 4.42 2.19 -12.55
N SER A 64 3.61 2.00 -13.60
CA SER A 64 4.10 1.56 -14.91
C SER A 64 4.65 2.70 -15.79
N SER A 65 4.33 3.97 -15.51
CA SER A 65 4.79 5.15 -16.29
C SER A 65 5.93 5.93 -15.65
N LEU A 66 6.38 5.57 -14.45
CA LEU A 66 7.69 6.01 -13.95
C LEU A 66 8.73 5.66 -15.03
N PRO A 67 9.62 6.60 -15.42
CA PRO A 67 10.32 6.55 -16.69
C PRO A 67 11.29 5.36 -16.75
N VAL A 68 10.76 4.25 -17.25
CA VAL A 68 11.46 3.07 -17.71
C VAL A 68 10.98 2.92 -19.14
N GLY A 69 11.79 3.40 -20.09
CA GLY A 69 11.43 3.41 -21.50
C GLY A 69 11.22 1.99 -22.01
N ALA A 70 10.00 1.69 -22.46
CA ALA A 70 9.64 0.67 -23.44
C ALA A 70 8.12 0.78 -23.69
N GLU A 71 7.72 0.83 -24.95
CA GLU A 71 6.32 1.04 -25.38
C GLU A 71 5.47 -0.25 -25.49
N GLU A 72 5.98 -1.40 -25.05
CA GLU A 72 5.23 -2.67 -25.09
C GLU A 72 5.18 -3.34 -23.70
N ARG A 73 3.97 -3.71 -23.27
CA ARG A 73 3.62 -4.33 -21.97
C ARG A 73 4.52 -3.91 -20.80
N LYS A 74 4.18 -2.77 -20.20
CA LYS A 74 4.91 -2.22 -19.05
C LYS A 74 4.96 -3.22 -17.90
N ILE A 75 6.19 -3.57 -17.50
CA ILE A 75 6.45 -4.53 -16.42
C ILE A 75 6.06 -3.92 -15.08
N ASN A 76 5.24 -4.62 -14.32
CA ASN A 76 4.98 -4.27 -12.92
C ASN A 76 6.18 -4.72 -12.08
N TRP A 77 6.92 -3.75 -11.55
CA TRP A 77 8.11 -4.02 -10.76
C TRP A 77 7.79 -4.49 -9.35
N VAL A 78 6.72 -3.98 -8.74
CA VAL A 78 6.28 -4.37 -7.39
C VAL A 78 5.03 -5.25 -7.50
N SER A 79 4.99 -6.34 -6.71
CA SER A 79 3.83 -7.24 -6.72
C SER A 79 2.59 -6.53 -6.15
N TRP A 80 1.40 -6.93 -6.60
CA TRP A 80 0.15 -6.36 -6.06
C TRP A 80 -0.02 -6.65 -4.56
N GLY A 81 0.45 -7.82 -4.11
CA GLY A 81 0.49 -8.16 -2.69
C GLY A 81 1.32 -7.15 -1.88
N ASP A 82 2.52 -6.82 -2.35
CA ASP A 82 3.37 -5.81 -1.70
C ASP A 82 2.76 -4.41 -1.74
N VAL A 83 2.11 -4.02 -2.85
CA VAL A 83 1.37 -2.75 -2.95
C VAL A 83 0.27 -2.66 -1.90
N CYS A 84 -0.43 -3.77 -1.64
CA CYS A 84 -1.55 -3.84 -0.71
C CYS A 84 -1.15 -3.89 0.78
N LYS A 85 0.13 -4.18 1.09
CA LYS A 85 0.63 -4.12 2.47
C LYS A 85 0.46 -2.72 3.05
N SER A 86 0.42 -2.65 4.38
CA SER A 86 0.42 -1.37 5.08
C SER A 86 1.69 -0.57 4.77
N LYS A 87 1.64 0.77 4.92
CA LYS A 87 2.84 1.61 4.76
C LYS A 87 3.96 1.27 5.74
N VAL A 88 3.63 0.71 6.90
CA VAL A 88 4.62 0.27 7.90
C VAL A 88 5.34 -0.99 7.43
N ASN A 89 4.63 -1.88 6.74
CA ASN A 89 5.16 -3.14 6.21
C ASN A 89 5.66 -3.02 4.76
N GLY A 90 6.00 -1.80 4.33
CA GLY A 90 6.59 -1.56 3.02
C GLY A 90 5.62 -1.56 1.84
N GLY A 91 4.31 -1.50 2.06
CA GLY A 91 3.32 -1.31 1.00
C GLY A 91 2.82 0.13 0.85
N LEU A 92 1.79 0.32 0.03
CA LEU A 92 1.15 1.62 -0.20
C LEU A 92 -0.15 1.80 0.61
N GLY A 93 -0.61 0.74 1.31
CA GLY A 93 -1.88 0.73 2.04
C GLY A 93 -3.10 0.66 1.12
N VAL A 94 -2.93 0.21 -0.12
CA VAL A 94 -4.03 0.02 -1.07
C VAL A 94 -4.83 -1.20 -0.63
N ARG A 95 -6.17 -1.08 -0.62
CA ARG A 95 -7.00 -2.23 -0.24
C ARG A 95 -6.85 -3.35 -1.26
N GLU A 96 -6.58 -4.56 -0.78
CA GLU A 96 -6.57 -5.74 -1.61
C GLU A 96 -8.00 -6.03 -2.08
N LEU A 97 -8.24 -5.94 -3.38
CA LEU A 97 -9.58 -5.98 -3.95
C LEU A 97 -10.32 -7.28 -3.61
N ARG A 98 -9.63 -8.42 -3.58
CA ARG A 98 -10.23 -9.71 -3.22
C ARG A 98 -10.74 -9.70 -1.78
N LYS A 99 -9.89 -9.32 -0.82
CA LYS A 99 -10.27 -9.20 0.60
C LYS A 99 -11.35 -8.14 0.81
N PHE A 100 -11.27 -7.02 0.09
CA PHE A 100 -12.28 -5.96 0.17
C PHE A 100 -13.64 -6.40 -0.39
N ASN A 101 -13.66 -7.15 -1.50
CA ASN A 101 -14.88 -7.73 -2.05
C ASN A 101 -15.49 -8.75 -1.10
N LEU A 102 -14.68 -9.62 -0.48
CA LEU A 102 -15.15 -10.54 0.56
C LEU A 102 -15.77 -9.77 1.76
N ALA A 103 -15.12 -8.70 2.22
CA ALA A 103 -15.65 -7.83 3.27
C ALA A 103 -16.91 -7.04 2.86
N LEU A 104 -17.13 -6.80 1.56
CA LEU A 104 -18.38 -6.21 1.07
C LEU A 104 -19.51 -7.24 1.07
N MET A 105 -19.21 -8.49 0.69
CA MET A 105 -20.20 -9.57 0.68
C MET A 105 -20.80 -9.81 2.07
N GLY A 106 -20.02 -9.67 3.14
CA GLY A 106 -20.52 -9.84 4.51
C GLY A 106 -21.63 -8.88 4.93
N LYS A 107 -21.82 -7.73 4.23
CA LYS A 107 -22.98 -6.85 4.47
C LYS A 107 -24.32 -7.53 4.23
N TRP A 108 -24.32 -8.53 3.35
CA TRP A 108 -25.52 -9.26 2.97
C TRP A 108 -25.76 -10.50 3.84
N TRP A 109 -24.92 -10.74 4.85
CA TRP A 109 -25.00 -11.94 5.69
C TRP A 109 -26.41 -12.16 6.27
N GLY A 110 -27.02 -11.13 6.86
CA GLY A 110 -28.37 -11.25 7.43
C GLY A 110 -29.47 -11.59 6.42
N ARG A 111 -29.26 -11.33 5.11
CA ARG A 111 -30.15 -11.81 4.04
C ARG A 111 -29.78 -13.23 3.60
N LEU A 112 -28.49 -13.52 3.48
CA LEU A 112 -27.96 -14.82 3.06
C LEU A 112 -28.29 -15.93 4.04
N ALA A 113 -28.24 -15.65 5.35
CA ALA A 113 -28.55 -16.62 6.40
C ALA A 113 -30.02 -17.08 6.38
N LYS A 114 -30.94 -16.23 5.90
CA LYS A 114 -32.38 -16.53 5.82
C LYS A 114 -32.80 -17.33 4.59
N VAL A 115 -31.93 -17.47 3.60
CA VAL A 115 -32.23 -18.24 2.40
C VAL A 115 -31.89 -19.70 2.71
N ASP A 116 -32.90 -20.57 2.78
CA ASP A 116 -32.71 -21.97 3.13
C ASP A 116 -31.94 -22.74 2.06
N GLU A 117 -32.16 -22.42 0.77
CA GLU A 117 -31.51 -23.10 -0.35
C GLU A 117 -31.06 -22.16 -1.47
N GLY A 118 -29.84 -22.38 -1.95
CA GLY A 118 -29.29 -21.68 -3.10
C GLY A 118 -27.80 -21.96 -3.28
N LEU A 119 -27.37 -22.19 -4.53
CA LEU A 119 -25.95 -22.37 -4.89
C LEU A 119 -25.05 -21.26 -4.32
N TRP A 120 -25.55 -20.03 -4.24
CA TRP A 120 -24.84 -18.89 -3.66
C TRP A 120 -24.53 -19.04 -2.17
N LYS A 121 -25.43 -19.64 -1.37
CA LYS A 121 -25.16 -19.93 0.05
C LYS A 121 -23.98 -20.90 0.14
N LYS A 122 -24.06 -22.05 -0.54
CA LYS A 122 -22.98 -23.06 -0.59
C LYS A 122 -21.63 -22.45 -1.01
N ILE A 123 -21.60 -21.64 -2.07
CA ILE A 123 -20.38 -20.98 -2.55
C ILE A 123 -19.80 -20.01 -1.49
N ILE A 124 -20.66 -19.24 -0.82
CA ILE A 124 -20.21 -18.27 0.19
C ILE A 124 -19.71 -18.98 1.45
N THR A 125 -20.43 -19.98 1.96
CA THR A 125 -20.00 -20.75 3.14
C THR A 125 -18.71 -21.52 2.87
N MET A 126 -18.55 -22.11 1.68
CA MET A 126 -17.30 -22.82 1.31
C MET A 126 -16.11 -21.89 1.13
N LYS A 127 -16.30 -20.67 0.59
CA LYS A 127 -15.19 -19.73 0.32
C LYS A 127 -14.88 -18.78 1.48
N SER A 128 -15.73 -18.72 2.50
CA SER A 128 -15.72 -17.65 3.50
C SER A 128 -15.99 -18.14 4.92
N GLY A 129 -15.26 -19.17 5.39
CA GLY A 129 -15.38 -19.66 6.78
C GLY A 129 -15.24 -18.56 7.83
N TRP A 130 -14.36 -17.58 7.58
CA TRP A 130 -14.19 -16.37 8.41
C TRP A 130 -15.50 -15.57 8.59
N LEU A 131 -16.43 -15.64 7.64
CA LEU A 131 -17.69 -14.91 7.68
C LEU A 131 -18.68 -15.59 8.63
N SER A 132 -18.83 -16.91 8.52
CA SER A 132 -19.66 -17.70 9.46
C SER A 132 -19.09 -17.67 10.89
N GLU A 133 -17.77 -17.67 11.03
CA GLU A 133 -17.11 -17.56 12.33
C GLU A 133 -17.25 -16.15 12.92
N GLY A 134 -17.20 -15.10 12.08
CA GLY A 134 -17.27 -13.70 12.51
C GLY A 134 -18.68 -13.21 12.89
N PHE A 135 -19.73 -13.97 12.57
CA PHE A 135 -21.10 -13.66 12.97
C PHE A 135 -21.58 -14.64 14.03
N ARG A 136 -22.19 -14.10 15.09
CA ARG A 136 -22.96 -14.88 16.06
C ARG A 136 -24.44 -14.57 15.95
N MET A 137 -25.29 -15.54 16.24
CA MET A 137 -26.73 -15.34 16.31
C MET A 137 -27.15 -15.12 17.76
N LYS A 138 -27.71 -13.94 18.03
CA LYS A 138 -28.44 -13.66 19.26
C LYS A 138 -29.85 -14.21 19.14
N ILE A 139 -30.13 -15.21 19.96
CA ILE A 139 -31.42 -15.91 19.95
C ILE A 139 -32.52 -14.95 20.46
N GLY A 140 -33.60 -14.88 19.69
CA GLY A 140 -34.89 -14.32 20.09
C GLY A 140 -35.91 -15.45 20.15
N GLU A 141 -36.73 -15.61 19.12
CA GLU A 141 -37.73 -16.69 19.03
C GLU A 141 -37.13 -18.08 18.85
N GLY A 142 -35.90 -18.19 18.34
CA GLY A 142 -35.20 -19.47 18.18
C GLY A 142 -35.71 -20.39 17.07
N LYS A 143 -36.73 -20.00 16.29
CA LYS A 143 -37.35 -20.85 15.24
C LYS A 143 -36.49 -21.05 14.00
N SER A 144 -35.58 -20.12 13.71
CA SER A 144 -34.67 -20.17 12.56
C SER A 144 -33.21 -20.42 12.94
N ALA A 145 -32.99 -20.83 14.20
CA ALA A 145 -31.66 -21.10 14.74
C ALA A 145 -31.49 -22.59 14.99
N SER A 146 -30.62 -23.26 14.23
CA SER A 146 -30.23 -24.63 14.53
C SER A 146 -29.51 -24.68 15.88
N PHE A 147 -29.96 -25.56 16.78
CA PHE A 147 -29.32 -25.70 18.08
C PHE A 147 -27.85 -26.13 17.94
N TRP A 148 -27.55 -27.06 17.03
CA TRP A 148 -26.21 -27.64 16.93
C TRP A 148 -25.30 -26.93 15.92
N TRP A 149 -25.83 -26.44 14.81
CA TRP A 149 -25.01 -25.99 13.67
C TRP A 149 -24.83 -24.48 13.56
N ASP A 150 -25.69 -23.67 14.19
CA ASP A 150 -25.52 -22.21 14.17
C ASP A 150 -24.63 -21.72 15.32
N ASN A 151 -23.86 -20.66 15.05
CA ASN A 151 -22.99 -20.02 16.05
C ASN A 151 -23.80 -19.05 16.94
N TRP A 152 -24.64 -19.58 17.82
CA TRP A 152 -25.36 -18.76 18.82
C TRP A 152 -24.71 -18.81 20.21
N GLY A 153 -23.89 -19.83 20.49
CA GLY A 153 -23.09 -19.93 21.72
C GLY A 153 -21.86 -19.03 21.76
N GLY A 154 -21.55 -18.31 20.67
CA GLY A 154 -20.49 -17.30 20.61
C GLY A 154 -19.07 -17.84 20.37
N GLU A 155 -18.89 -19.16 20.39
CA GLU A 155 -17.59 -19.84 20.22
C GLU A 155 -17.63 -20.87 19.07
N GLY A 156 -18.39 -20.59 18.01
CA GLY A 156 -18.62 -21.52 16.90
C GLY A 156 -19.87 -22.39 17.11
N CYS A 157 -20.04 -23.40 16.27
CA CYS A 157 -21.19 -24.31 16.37
C CYS A 157 -20.99 -25.36 17.47
N LEU A 158 -22.06 -25.66 18.21
CA LEU A 158 -22.02 -26.64 19.30
C LEU A 158 -21.70 -28.06 18.81
N ALA A 159 -22.04 -28.40 17.56
CA ALA A 159 -21.72 -29.69 16.95
C ALA A 159 -20.21 -29.94 16.87
N ASN A 160 -19.42 -28.91 16.56
CA ASN A 160 -17.96 -29.02 16.49
C ASN A 160 -17.33 -28.99 17.89
N LYS A 161 -17.91 -28.24 18.83
CA LYS A 161 -17.39 -28.14 20.21
C LYS A 161 -17.69 -29.38 21.05
N PHE A 162 -18.87 -29.99 20.86
CA PHE A 162 -19.33 -31.17 21.59
C PHE A 162 -19.74 -32.29 20.62
N PRO A 163 -18.80 -32.84 19.83
CA PRO A 163 -19.12 -33.80 18.78
C PRO A 163 -19.77 -35.08 19.33
N ARG A 164 -19.37 -35.51 20.52
CA ARG A 164 -19.92 -36.71 21.17
C ARG A 164 -21.35 -36.51 21.64
N LEU A 165 -21.64 -35.39 22.32
CA LEU A 165 -23.00 -35.03 22.71
C LEU A 165 -23.90 -34.83 21.49
N TYR A 166 -23.42 -34.16 20.43
CA TYR A 166 -24.16 -34.03 19.18
C TYR A 166 -24.55 -35.40 18.61
N LEU A 167 -23.63 -36.36 18.58
CA LEU A 167 -23.91 -37.72 18.08
C LEU A 167 -24.98 -38.44 18.90
N LEU A 168 -25.03 -38.20 20.21
CA LEU A 168 -25.98 -38.81 21.15
C LEU A 168 -27.32 -38.07 21.20
N SER A 169 -27.39 -36.81 20.78
CA SER A 169 -28.62 -36.03 20.78
C SER A 169 -29.69 -36.66 19.89
N THR A 170 -30.94 -36.67 20.36
CA THR A 170 -32.10 -37.04 19.53
C THR A 170 -32.59 -35.88 18.67
N GLY A 171 -32.32 -34.63 19.07
CA GLY A 171 -32.72 -33.40 18.38
C GLY A 171 -31.63 -32.78 17.51
N LYS A 172 -30.94 -33.57 16.68
CA LYS A 172 -29.77 -33.09 15.89
C LYS A 172 -30.11 -31.95 14.91
N GLU A 173 -31.29 -32.02 14.32
CA GLU A 173 -31.79 -31.06 13.33
C GLU A 173 -32.76 -30.05 13.93
N ASN A 174 -32.97 -30.10 15.25
CA ASN A 174 -33.92 -29.23 15.91
C ASN A 174 -33.40 -27.80 16.01
N THR A 175 -34.33 -26.86 15.97
CA THR A 175 -34.05 -25.46 16.24
C THR A 175 -34.02 -25.18 17.74
N CYS A 176 -33.43 -24.06 18.15
CA CYS A 176 -33.34 -23.70 19.57
C CYS A 176 -34.72 -23.65 20.23
N ASN A 177 -35.77 -23.21 19.51
CA ASN A 177 -37.16 -23.20 19.98
C ASN A 177 -37.76 -24.60 20.18
N GLN A 178 -37.22 -25.62 19.52
CA GLN A 178 -37.70 -27.01 19.62
C GLN A 178 -36.93 -27.82 20.67
N MET A 179 -35.87 -27.26 21.26
CA MET A 179 -34.98 -27.93 22.20
C MET A 179 -35.32 -27.67 23.67
N GLY A 180 -36.49 -27.11 23.95
CA GLY A 180 -36.94 -26.76 25.29
C GLY A 180 -38.39 -26.32 25.32
N ASN A 181 -38.87 -25.90 26.48
CA ASN A 181 -40.21 -25.37 26.67
C ASN A 181 -40.18 -24.17 27.63
N ILE A 182 -41.21 -23.32 27.59
CA ILE A 182 -41.40 -22.27 28.58
C ILE A 182 -42.12 -22.88 29.79
N ARG A 183 -41.52 -22.81 30.97
CA ARG A 183 -42.13 -23.20 32.25
C ARG A 183 -42.05 -22.04 33.23
N SER A 184 -43.16 -21.72 33.89
CA SER A 184 -43.23 -20.64 34.90
C SER A 184 -42.68 -19.28 34.40
N GLY A 185 -42.84 -18.98 33.12
CA GLY A 185 -42.36 -17.74 32.49
C GLY A 185 -40.87 -17.71 32.14
N SER A 186 -40.10 -18.79 32.37
CA SER A 186 -38.70 -18.93 31.96
C SER A 186 -38.52 -20.05 30.94
N TRP A 187 -37.49 -19.93 30.10
CA TRP A 187 -37.10 -20.97 29.15
C TRP A 187 -36.36 -22.10 29.87
N GLU A 188 -36.79 -23.34 29.68
CA GLU A 188 -36.14 -24.54 30.21
C GLU A 188 -35.70 -25.43 29.04
N TRP A 189 -34.39 -25.67 28.93
CA TRP A 189 -33.82 -26.58 27.95
C TRP A 189 -34.19 -28.04 28.27
N LYS A 190 -34.62 -28.79 27.26
CA LYS A 190 -34.95 -30.22 27.37
C LYS A 190 -34.06 -31.02 26.43
N LEU A 191 -32.82 -31.25 26.86
CA LEU A 191 -31.86 -32.05 26.10
C LEU A 191 -32.15 -33.54 26.29
N THR A 192 -32.37 -34.24 25.17
CA THR A 192 -32.68 -35.67 25.16
C THR A 192 -31.59 -36.45 24.41
N TRP A 193 -31.23 -37.59 24.98
CA TRP A 193 -30.11 -38.43 24.54
C TRP A 193 -30.61 -39.81 24.13
N ARG A 194 -30.00 -40.40 23.10
CA ARG A 194 -30.36 -41.74 22.57
C ARG A 194 -30.10 -42.89 23.56
N ARG A 195 -29.26 -42.65 24.56
CA ARG A 195 -28.94 -43.57 25.67
C ARG A 195 -28.57 -42.77 26.91
N ASN A 196 -28.47 -43.45 28.06
CA ASN A 196 -27.88 -42.88 29.26
C ASN A 196 -26.44 -42.45 28.99
N LEU A 197 -26.07 -41.29 29.55
CA LEU A 197 -24.72 -40.73 29.45
C LEU A 197 -23.77 -41.45 30.40
N PHE A 198 -22.54 -41.60 29.98
CA PHE A 198 -21.47 -42.16 30.82
C PHE A 198 -20.80 -41.06 31.65
N GLU A 199 -20.06 -41.43 32.71
CA GLU A 199 -19.41 -40.45 33.60
C GLU A 199 -18.48 -39.48 32.87
N TRP A 200 -17.73 -39.94 31.87
CA TRP A 200 -16.84 -39.08 31.09
C TRP A 200 -17.59 -38.12 30.13
N GLU A 201 -18.89 -38.35 29.86
CA GLU A 201 -19.75 -37.44 29.10
C GLU A 201 -20.39 -36.37 30.00
N ALA A 202 -20.45 -36.60 31.32
CA ALA A 202 -21.07 -35.69 32.27
C ALA A 202 -20.35 -34.32 32.31
N GLY A 203 -19.02 -34.30 32.21
CA GLY A 203 -18.25 -33.06 32.16
C GLY A 203 -18.56 -32.19 30.93
N GLU A 204 -18.79 -32.82 29.76
CA GLU A 204 -19.18 -32.11 28.54
C GLU A 204 -20.60 -31.51 28.66
N VAL A 205 -21.51 -32.22 29.36
CA VAL A 205 -22.88 -31.72 29.58
C VAL A 205 -22.88 -30.50 30.49
N VAL A 206 -22.13 -30.52 31.59
CA VAL A 206 -22.03 -29.36 32.49
C VAL A 206 -21.52 -28.13 31.74
N GLU A 207 -20.50 -28.29 30.89
CA GLU A 207 -19.98 -27.18 30.10
C GLU A 207 -20.97 -26.70 29.03
N LEU A 208 -21.70 -27.62 28.39
CA LEU A 208 -22.80 -27.27 27.48
C LEU A 208 -23.90 -26.51 28.21
N GLU A 209 -24.36 -26.99 29.36
CA GLU A 209 -25.38 -26.36 30.20
C GLU A 209 -24.95 -24.95 30.61
N ARG A 210 -23.69 -24.77 31.02
CA ARG A 210 -23.10 -23.46 31.33
C ARG A 210 -23.12 -22.51 30.13
N MET A 211 -22.89 -23.01 28.91
CA MET A 211 -22.91 -22.20 27.69
C MET A 211 -24.32 -21.78 27.28
N ILE A 212 -25.32 -22.63 27.50
CA ILE A 212 -26.71 -22.36 27.14
C ILE A 212 -27.49 -21.65 28.26
N GLU A 213 -26.89 -21.58 29.46
CA GLU A 213 -27.39 -20.86 30.61
C GLU A 213 -27.53 -19.35 30.29
N GLY A 214 -28.66 -18.76 30.68
CA GLY A 214 -28.95 -17.34 30.44
C GLY A 214 -29.50 -17.00 29.06
N VAL A 215 -29.58 -17.96 28.13
CA VAL A 215 -30.30 -17.77 26.85
C VAL A 215 -31.80 -17.70 27.10
N LYS A 216 -32.41 -16.55 26.75
CA LYS A 216 -33.85 -16.32 26.86
C LYS A 216 -34.49 -16.43 25.48
N ILE A 217 -35.24 -17.50 25.25
CA ILE A 217 -36.08 -17.60 24.06
C ILE A 217 -37.41 -16.91 24.33
N THR A 218 -37.69 -15.84 23.58
CA THR A 218 -38.94 -15.07 23.69
C THR A 218 -39.70 -15.10 22.37
N GLN A 219 -41.03 -15.28 22.42
CA GLN A 219 -41.83 -15.40 21.20
C GLN A 219 -42.02 -14.08 20.43
N GLU A 220 -41.66 -12.95 21.05
CA GLU A 220 -41.95 -11.60 20.54
C GLU A 220 -40.82 -11.02 19.67
N CYS A 221 -39.59 -11.54 19.80
CA CYS A 221 -38.41 -10.96 19.17
C CYS A 221 -37.80 -11.91 18.13
N PRO A 222 -37.58 -11.50 16.87
CA PRO A 222 -36.87 -12.32 15.90
C PRO A 222 -35.40 -12.49 16.27
N ASN A 223 -34.78 -13.59 15.80
CA ASN A 223 -33.35 -13.80 15.90
C ASN A 223 -32.56 -12.66 15.24
N LYS A 224 -31.43 -12.26 15.83
CA LYS A 224 -30.56 -11.18 15.31
C LYS A 224 -29.14 -11.69 15.10
N TRP A 225 -28.51 -11.25 14.02
CA TRP A 225 -27.09 -11.50 13.77
C TRP A 225 -26.25 -10.37 14.35
N GLU A 226 -25.24 -10.70 15.15
CA GLU A 226 -24.27 -9.79 15.72
C GLU A 226 -22.88 -10.10 15.16
N TRP A 227 -22.17 -9.06 14.74
CA TRP A 227 -20.79 -9.16 14.27
C TRP A 227 -19.83 -9.17 15.47
N ILE A 228 -19.10 -10.27 15.68
CA ILE A 228 -18.32 -10.48 16.92
C ILE A 228 -17.10 -9.56 17.02
N HIS A 229 -16.65 -8.99 15.91
CA HIS A 229 -15.50 -8.07 15.87
C HIS A 229 -15.92 -6.60 15.99
N ASP A 230 -17.10 -6.33 16.55
CA ASP A 230 -17.56 -5.00 16.92
C ASP A 230 -18.24 -5.02 18.29
N LYS A 231 -17.97 -4.02 19.13
CA LYS A 231 -18.47 -3.97 20.51
C LYS A 231 -19.99 -3.83 20.59
N GLU A 232 -20.60 -3.20 19.60
CA GLU A 232 -22.06 -3.02 19.52
C GLU A 232 -22.72 -4.13 18.67
N GLY A 233 -21.93 -5.08 18.16
CA GLY A 233 -22.40 -6.15 17.28
C GLY A 233 -22.71 -5.70 15.86
N HIS A 234 -22.31 -4.48 15.46
CA HIS A 234 -22.60 -3.94 14.15
C HIS A 234 -21.58 -4.38 13.10
N TYR A 235 -22.07 -4.95 12.01
CA TYR A 235 -21.20 -5.27 10.89
C TYR A 235 -20.73 -4.01 10.17
N THR A 236 -19.42 -3.87 10.01
CA THR A 236 -18.85 -2.89 9.08
C THR A 236 -17.88 -3.55 8.12
N THR A 237 -17.88 -3.13 6.85
CA THR A 237 -16.87 -3.58 5.89
C THR A 237 -15.44 -3.25 6.36
N LYS A 238 -15.28 -2.24 7.22
CA LYS A 238 -13.97 -1.87 7.79
C LYS A 238 -13.46 -2.97 8.74
N THR A 239 -14.25 -3.37 9.73
CA THR A 239 -13.85 -4.41 10.70
C THR A 239 -13.65 -5.76 10.03
N ALA A 240 -14.53 -6.14 9.10
CA ALA A 240 -14.36 -7.35 8.29
C ALA A 240 -13.11 -7.31 7.40
N TYR A 241 -12.81 -6.18 6.76
CA TYR A 241 -11.60 -6.05 5.95
C TYR A 241 -10.34 -6.15 6.81
N HIS A 242 -10.33 -5.55 8.01
CA HIS A 242 -9.19 -5.67 8.93
C HIS A 242 -8.93 -7.12 9.33
N LEU A 243 -9.97 -7.90 9.67
CA LEU A 243 -9.85 -9.33 9.95
C LEU A 243 -9.18 -10.08 8.79
N LEU A 244 -9.65 -9.86 7.56
CA LEU A 244 -9.08 -10.48 6.35
C LEU A 244 -7.67 -10.01 6.01
N ALA A 245 -7.35 -8.76 6.33
CA ALA A 245 -6.10 -8.10 5.99
C ALA A 245 -5.04 -8.20 7.09
N THR A 246 -5.34 -8.84 8.22
CA THR A 246 -4.37 -9.06 9.29
C THR A 246 -3.36 -10.10 8.81
N ASP A 247 -2.25 -9.65 8.23
CA ASP A 247 -1.09 -10.50 7.99
C ASP A 247 -0.45 -10.83 9.35
N GLN A 248 -0.20 -12.12 9.62
CA GLN A 248 0.60 -12.61 10.75
C GLN A 248 2.11 -12.27 10.63
N SER A 249 2.46 -11.19 9.93
CA SER A 249 3.85 -10.74 9.81
C SER A 249 4.15 -9.78 10.95
N GLY A 250 5.08 -10.20 11.82
CA GLY A 250 5.45 -9.61 13.10
C GLY A 250 5.88 -8.13 13.09
N PRO A 251 6.38 -7.65 14.25
CA PRO A 251 6.63 -6.24 14.49
C PRO A 251 7.80 -5.76 13.64
N SER A 252 7.55 -5.19 12.47
CA SER A 252 8.62 -4.54 11.71
C SER A 252 8.81 -3.13 12.27
N GLY A 253 9.65 -3.01 13.30
CA GLY A 253 10.07 -1.76 13.93
C GLY A 253 10.89 -0.81 13.03
N SER A 254 11.03 -1.12 11.73
CA SER A 254 11.79 -0.27 10.80
C SER A 254 10.97 0.97 10.41
N THR A 255 11.50 2.15 10.74
CA THR A 255 10.90 3.44 10.39
C THR A 255 11.16 3.87 8.95
N ILE A 256 11.94 3.08 8.18
CA ILE A 256 12.38 3.38 6.82
C ILE A 256 11.18 3.71 5.93
N PHE A 257 10.16 2.84 5.90
CA PHE A 257 9.00 3.01 5.02
C PHE A 257 8.11 4.20 5.41
N LYS A 258 8.21 4.73 6.63
CA LYS A 258 7.59 6.00 7.01
C LYS A 258 8.42 7.19 6.50
N ARG A 259 9.75 7.11 6.63
CA ARG A 259 10.69 8.19 6.29
C ARG A 259 10.81 8.45 4.79
N ILE A 260 10.72 7.43 3.94
CA ILE A 260 10.79 7.60 2.47
C ILE A 260 9.69 8.51 1.91
N TRP A 261 8.56 8.63 2.62
CA TRP A 261 7.47 9.56 2.30
C TRP A 261 7.69 10.95 2.93
N ASN A 262 8.91 11.47 2.75
CA ASN A 262 9.29 12.79 3.25
C ASN A 262 8.44 13.90 2.57
N PRO A 263 7.80 14.80 3.34
CA PRO A 263 6.92 15.83 2.82
C PRO A 263 7.62 16.85 1.90
N ILE A 264 8.94 17.00 2.00
CA ILE A 264 9.73 17.88 1.14
C ILE A 264 9.74 17.34 -0.30
N LEU A 265 9.78 16.01 -0.45
CA LEU A 265 10.01 15.37 -1.73
C LEU A 265 8.73 15.34 -2.57
N PRO A 266 8.83 15.50 -3.91
CA PRO A 266 7.76 15.13 -4.82
C PRO A 266 7.40 13.65 -4.70
N THR A 267 6.11 13.32 -4.79
CA THR A 267 5.60 11.95 -4.60
C THR A 267 6.27 10.92 -5.52
N LYS A 268 6.62 11.30 -6.76
CA LYS A 268 7.32 10.42 -7.72
C LYS A 268 8.69 9.94 -7.22
N VAL A 269 9.32 10.73 -6.36
CA VAL A 269 10.67 10.47 -5.82
C VAL A 269 10.56 9.56 -4.62
N SER A 270 9.58 9.83 -3.75
CA SER A 270 9.22 8.90 -2.68
C SER A 270 8.81 7.52 -3.23
N ALA A 271 8.08 7.49 -4.35
CA ALA A 271 7.73 6.24 -5.03
C ALA A 271 8.98 5.51 -5.59
N PHE A 272 9.95 6.24 -6.14
CA PHE A 272 11.24 5.66 -6.55
C PHE A 272 12.01 5.08 -5.36
N ASN A 273 12.12 5.83 -4.25
CA ASN A 273 12.75 5.32 -3.02
C ASN A 273 12.03 4.08 -2.49
N TRP A 274 10.71 4.07 -2.50
CA TRP A 274 9.91 2.92 -2.10
C TRP A 274 10.23 1.68 -2.94
N GLN A 275 10.30 1.81 -4.27
CA GLN A 275 10.74 0.73 -5.16
C GLN A 275 12.18 0.29 -4.89
N LEU A 276 13.08 1.23 -4.63
CA LEU A 276 14.48 0.94 -4.28
C LEU A 276 14.58 0.14 -2.97
N MET A 277 13.84 0.53 -1.92
CA MET A 277 13.86 -0.17 -0.62
C MET A 277 13.28 -1.59 -0.69
N LEU A 278 12.51 -1.90 -1.74
CA LEU A 278 12.01 -3.26 -2.00
C LEU A 278 12.91 -4.05 -2.98
N ASP A 279 14.00 -3.46 -3.46
CA ASP A 279 14.80 -3.97 -4.59
C ASP A 279 13.92 -4.32 -5.81
N ARG A 280 13.03 -3.40 -6.17
CA ARG A 280 12.06 -3.52 -7.27
C ARG A 280 12.27 -2.40 -8.30
N ILE A 281 13.50 -2.23 -8.72
CA ILE A 281 13.89 -1.31 -9.79
C ILE A 281 14.67 -2.07 -10.89
N PRO A 282 14.66 -1.60 -12.16
CA PRO A 282 15.31 -2.26 -13.29
C PRO A 282 16.84 -2.11 -13.31
N THR A 283 17.51 -2.50 -12.23
CA THR A 283 18.95 -2.76 -12.27
C THR A 283 19.22 -3.96 -13.16
N LYS A 284 20.40 -4.07 -13.77
CA LYS A 284 20.69 -5.20 -14.67
C LYS A 284 20.62 -6.55 -13.96
N VAL A 285 21.03 -6.64 -12.68
CA VAL A 285 20.83 -7.86 -11.88
C VAL A 285 19.34 -8.20 -11.72
N ASN A 286 18.46 -7.22 -11.50
CA ASN A 286 17.02 -7.48 -11.41
C ASN A 286 16.38 -7.82 -12.77
N LEU A 287 16.91 -7.29 -13.88
CA LEU A 287 16.51 -7.67 -15.23
C LEU A 287 16.92 -9.13 -15.53
N LEU A 288 18.12 -9.53 -15.12
CA LEU A 288 18.64 -10.90 -15.27
C LEU A 288 17.82 -11.90 -14.46
N ARG A 289 17.53 -11.59 -13.19
CA ARG A 289 16.66 -12.41 -12.33
C ARG A 289 15.25 -12.63 -12.91
N ARG A 290 14.79 -11.72 -13.79
CA ARG A 290 13.49 -11.81 -14.48
C ARG A 290 13.59 -12.44 -15.88
N GLY A 291 14.78 -12.85 -16.31
CA GLY A 291 15.03 -13.42 -17.63
C GLY A 291 14.89 -12.43 -18.79
N ILE A 292 14.95 -11.12 -18.52
CA ILE A 292 14.85 -10.08 -19.55
C ILE A 292 16.18 -9.92 -20.29
N ILE A 293 17.27 -9.89 -19.53
CA ILE A 293 18.63 -10.10 -20.06
C ILE A 293 19.02 -11.54 -19.79
N LYS A 294 19.75 -12.16 -20.72
CA LYS A 294 20.08 -13.59 -20.66
C LYS A 294 21.54 -13.84 -20.26
N ASP A 295 22.43 -12.93 -20.64
CA ASP A 295 23.86 -13.11 -20.46
C ASP A 295 24.34 -12.45 -19.17
N MET A 296 25.12 -13.20 -18.37
CA MET A 296 25.72 -12.68 -17.13
C MET A 296 26.63 -11.48 -17.41
N GLU A 297 27.31 -11.45 -18.56
CA GLU A 297 28.18 -10.33 -18.96
C GLU A 297 27.39 -9.04 -19.22
N GLU A 298 26.12 -9.14 -19.62
CA GLU A 298 25.24 -7.97 -19.77
C GLU A 298 24.83 -7.38 -18.42
N SER A 299 25.06 -8.09 -17.30
CA SER A 299 24.70 -7.64 -15.95
C SER A 299 25.61 -6.53 -15.42
N LYS A 300 26.76 -6.27 -16.07
CA LYS A 300 27.74 -5.26 -15.65
C LYS A 300 27.15 -3.85 -15.56
N CYS A 301 27.52 -3.14 -14.51
CA CYS A 301 27.16 -1.77 -14.19
C CYS A 301 27.36 -0.84 -15.38
N VAL A 302 26.30 -0.13 -15.75
CA VAL A 302 26.34 0.81 -16.87
C VAL A 302 27.33 1.95 -16.60
N ILE A 303 27.59 2.29 -15.34
CA ILE A 303 28.45 3.42 -14.99
C ILE A 303 29.92 3.02 -15.03
N CYS A 304 30.32 1.99 -14.28
CA CYS A 304 31.72 1.60 -14.13
C CYS A 304 32.19 0.48 -15.05
N GLU A 305 31.27 -0.31 -15.62
CA GLU A 305 31.55 -1.42 -16.54
C GLU A 305 32.43 -2.55 -15.95
N GLU A 306 32.68 -2.55 -14.64
CA GLU A 306 33.59 -3.49 -13.95
C GLU A 306 32.88 -4.57 -13.13
N GLN A 307 31.74 -4.25 -12.51
CA GLN A 307 31.06 -5.10 -11.52
C GLN A 307 29.58 -5.26 -11.89
N GLU A 308 28.89 -6.28 -11.39
CA GLU A 308 27.45 -6.44 -11.61
C GLU A 308 26.63 -5.24 -11.10
N GLU A 309 25.59 -4.86 -11.84
CA GLU A 309 24.68 -3.78 -11.49
C GLU A 309 23.55 -4.28 -10.58
N ASP A 310 23.85 -4.49 -9.30
CA ASP A 310 22.81 -4.55 -8.26
C ASP A 310 22.52 -3.14 -7.70
N SER A 311 21.47 -3.01 -6.88
CA SER A 311 21.06 -1.73 -6.30
C SER A 311 22.16 -1.12 -5.42
N ALA A 312 22.81 -1.93 -4.59
CA ALA A 312 23.84 -1.44 -3.67
C ALA A 312 25.13 -1.04 -4.39
N HIS A 313 25.55 -1.74 -5.44
CA HIS A 313 26.66 -1.35 -6.29
C HIS A 313 26.34 -0.03 -6.99
N LEU A 314 25.19 0.05 -7.68
CA LEU A 314 24.81 1.24 -8.43
C LEU A 314 24.75 2.49 -7.53
N PHE A 315 24.11 2.38 -6.36
CA PHE A 315 23.83 3.52 -5.50
C PHE A 315 24.82 3.75 -4.37
N LEU A 316 25.71 2.82 -4.04
CA LEU A 316 26.64 2.97 -2.92
C LEU A 316 28.09 2.65 -3.31
N ARG A 317 28.35 1.50 -3.94
CA ARG A 317 29.74 0.97 -4.08
C ARG A 317 30.45 1.38 -5.38
N CYS A 318 29.72 1.74 -6.43
CA CYS A 318 30.29 2.20 -7.70
C CYS A 318 31.25 3.38 -7.46
N LYS A 319 32.42 3.40 -8.11
CA LYS A 319 33.48 4.41 -7.91
C LYS A 319 32.95 5.84 -8.01
N MET A 320 32.16 6.12 -9.06
CA MET A 320 31.52 7.42 -9.25
C MET A 320 30.52 7.75 -8.14
N THR A 321 29.73 6.76 -7.69
CA THR A 321 28.70 6.98 -6.69
C THR A 321 29.30 7.19 -5.29
N ARG A 322 30.39 6.48 -4.95
CA ARG A 322 31.16 6.73 -3.72
C ARG A 322 31.68 8.16 -3.66
N TRP A 323 32.31 8.62 -4.73
CA TRP A 323 32.78 10.00 -4.82
C TRP A 323 31.64 11.01 -4.65
N LEU A 324 30.47 10.74 -5.24
CA LEU A 324 29.29 11.60 -5.07
C LEU A 324 28.82 11.67 -3.61
N TRP A 325 28.78 10.53 -2.91
CA TRP A 325 28.45 10.51 -1.50
C TRP A 325 29.44 11.27 -0.65
N GLU A 326 30.74 11.06 -0.87
CA GLU A 326 31.81 11.80 -0.17
C GLU A 326 31.67 13.32 -0.38
N ALA A 327 31.38 13.76 -1.62
CA ALA A 327 31.14 15.16 -1.92
C ALA A 327 29.87 15.70 -1.22
N CYS A 328 28.76 14.95 -1.24
CA CYS A 328 27.52 15.33 -0.57
C CYS A 328 27.64 15.36 0.96
N THR A 329 28.39 14.44 1.56
CA THR A 329 28.53 14.38 3.01
C THR A 329 29.48 15.46 3.49
N LYS A 330 30.59 15.69 2.77
CA LYS A 330 31.50 16.81 3.01
C LYS A 330 30.79 18.15 2.88
N TRP A 331 29.92 18.31 1.87
CA TRP A 331 29.10 19.52 1.71
C TRP A 331 28.21 19.79 2.93
N TRP A 332 27.82 18.74 3.65
CA TRP A 332 27.01 18.86 4.85
C TRP A 332 27.80 18.92 6.16
N GLY A 333 29.12 18.86 6.10
CA GLY A 333 29.97 18.78 7.29
C GLY A 333 29.86 17.43 8.02
N ALA A 334 29.58 16.34 7.30
CA ALA A 334 29.51 15.00 7.87
C ALA A 334 30.44 14.02 7.12
N GLU A 335 30.89 12.98 7.82
CA GLU A 335 31.62 11.85 7.22
C GLU A 335 30.70 10.62 7.20
N ALA A 336 30.22 10.24 6.01
CA ALA A 336 29.42 9.03 5.87
C ALA A 336 30.31 7.80 5.76
N LYS A 337 30.04 6.81 6.63
CA LYS A 337 30.36 5.41 6.32
C LYS A 337 29.13 4.75 5.72
N LEU A 338 29.13 4.59 4.39
CA LEU A 338 28.09 3.87 3.67
C LEU A 338 28.08 2.40 4.11
N ASP A 339 26.89 1.81 4.19
CA ASP A 339 26.73 0.38 4.47
C ASP A 339 26.82 -0.45 3.17
N ILE A 340 26.76 -1.77 3.31
CA ILE A 340 26.70 -2.69 2.16
C ILE A 340 25.33 -2.61 1.48
N ASP A 341 24.29 -2.20 2.22
CA ASP A 341 22.89 -2.19 1.78
C ASP A 341 22.27 -0.78 1.77
N CYS A 342 21.36 -0.55 0.81
CA CYS A 342 20.67 0.72 0.64
C CYS A 342 19.73 1.06 1.81
N SER A 343 18.96 0.09 2.30
CA SER A 343 18.03 0.30 3.41
C SER A 343 18.78 0.62 4.70
N LYS A 344 19.85 -0.11 5.00
CA LYS A 344 20.71 0.16 6.17
C LYS A 344 21.39 1.53 6.11
N THR A 345 21.90 1.91 4.94
CA THR A 345 22.53 3.24 4.76
C THR A 345 21.51 4.36 4.97
N PHE A 346 20.30 4.22 4.40
CA PHE A 346 19.23 5.19 4.60
C PHE A 346 18.78 5.29 6.06
N GLU A 347 18.70 4.16 6.76
CA GLU A 347 18.36 4.13 8.17
C GLU A 347 19.36 4.93 9.00
N LYS A 348 20.66 4.64 8.85
CA LYS A 348 21.78 5.36 9.50
C LYS A 348 21.73 6.86 9.29
N PHE A 349 21.48 7.34 8.07
CA PHE A 349 21.37 8.78 7.81
C PHE A 349 20.28 9.47 8.63
N GLY A 350 19.25 8.75 9.07
CA GLY A 350 18.25 9.34 9.95
C GLY A 350 18.57 9.28 11.44
N GLU A 351 19.54 8.48 11.83
CA GLU A 351 20.04 8.40 13.20
C GLU A 351 21.04 9.52 13.50
N TRP A 352 21.63 10.12 12.45
CA TRP A 352 22.62 11.19 12.57
C TRP A 352 22.10 12.47 13.24
N SER A 353 20.78 12.63 13.32
CA SER A 353 20.21 13.75 14.06
C SER A 353 18.89 13.36 14.71
N LYS A 354 18.78 13.70 16.00
CA LYS A 354 17.51 13.66 16.74
C LYS A 354 16.54 14.75 16.26
N GLU A 355 17.06 15.81 15.62
CA GLU A 355 16.27 16.92 15.10
C GLU A 355 15.56 16.53 13.80
N THR A 356 14.23 16.62 13.81
CA THR A 356 13.38 16.17 12.69
C THR A 356 13.71 16.89 11.37
N GLN A 357 14.03 18.18 11.41
CA GLN A 357 14.31 19.00 10.22
C GLN A 357 15.62 18.59 9.55
N THR A 358 16.65 18.34 10.36
CA THR A 358 17.96 17.87 9.91
C THR A 358 17.86 16.45 9.34
N ARG A 359 17.11 15.55 10.00
CA ARG A 359 16.80 14.21 9.47
C ARG A 359 16.05 14.26 8.13
N GLN A 360 15.02 15.10 8.03
CA GLN A 360 14.31 15.31 6.76
C GLN A 360 15.21 15.91 5.68
N GLY A 361 16.25 16.63 6.07
CA GLY A 361 17.31 17.02 5.17
C GLY A 361 18.02 15.81 4.62
N TRP A 362 18.64 14.99 5.47
CA TRP A 362 19.36 13.79 5.05
C TRP A 362 18.53 12.87 4.16
N ASP A 363 17.25 12.67 4.49
CA ASP A 363 16.30 11.93 3.66
C ASP A 363 16.15 12.56 2.25
N CYS A 364 16.17 13.90 2.16
CA CYS A 364 16.11 14.62 0.89
C CYS A 364 17.36 14.41 0.04
N ILE A 365 18.56 14.59 0.62
CA ILE A 365 19.81 14.38 -0.13
C ILE A 365 19.99 12.92 -0.52
N TRP A 366 19.60 11.98 0.35
CA TRP A 366 19.57 10.58 -0.06
C TRP A 366 18.80 10.40 -1.36
N SER A 367 17.58 10.92 -1.37
CA SER A 367 16.67 10.85 -2.50
C SER A 367 17.24 11.56 -3.74
N MET A 368 18.00 12.64 -3.55
CA MET A 368 18.61 13.38 -4.66
C MET A 368 19.74 12.59 -5.29
N VAL A 369 20.60 11.98 -4.48
CA VAL A 369 21.73 11.19 -4.95
C VAL A 369 21.21 9.98 -5.73
N VAL A 370 20.35 9.16 -5.11
CA VAL A 370 19.86 7.94 -5.77
C VAL A 370 19.08 8.25 -7.05
N LEU A 371 18.22 9.28 -7.05
CA LEU A 371 17.48 9.66 -8.26
C LEU A 371 18.41 10.22 -9.34
N THR A 372 19.42 11.02 -8.97
CA THR A 372 20.33 11.63 -9.94
C THR A 372 21.24 10.58 -10.57
N VAL A 373 21.76 9.63 -9.79
CA VAL A 373 22.51 8.48 -10.28
C VAL A 373 21.65 7.64 -11.22
N TRP A 374 20.40 7.35 -10.84
CA TRP A 374 19.47 6.58 -11.68
C TRP A 374 19.20 7.25 -13.03
N LEU A 375 18.92 8.56 -13.02
CA LEU A 375 18.68 9.31 -14.25
C LEU A 375 19.92 9.41 -15.13
N ALA A 376 21.11 9.62 -14.53
CA ALA A 376 22.37 9.66 -15.26
C ALA A 376 22.70 8.30 -15.89
N ARG A 377 22.50 7.21 -15.14
CA ARG A 377 22.63 5.83 -15.63
C ARG A 377 21.72 5.58 -16.82
N ASN A 378 20.45 5.97 -16.74
CA ASN A 378 19.51 5.79 -17.85
C ASN A 378 19.86 6.65 -19.07
N GLN A 379 20.36 7.87 -18.86
CA GLN A 379 20.87 8.71 -19.95
C GLN A 379 22.12 8.11 -20.63
N LYS A 380 23.03 7.50 -19.87
CA LYS A 380 24.17 6.77 -20.43
C LYS A 380 23.70 5.53 -21.21
N LEU A 381 22.79 4.75 -20.63
CA LEU A 381 22.30 3.51 -21.23
C LEU A 381 21.52 3.74 -22.54
N PHE A 382 20.58 4.68 -22.55
CA PHE A 382 19.62 4.85 -23.66
C PHE A 382 19.95 6.02 -24.60
N GLN A 383 20.79 6.96 -24.17
CA GLN A 383 21.15 8.15 -24.97
C GLN A 383 22.66 8.29 -25.16
N HIS A 384 23.47 7.30 -24.72
CA HIS A 384 24.94 7.30 -24.79
C HIS A 384 25.59 8.58 -24.24
N LYS A 385 24.92 9.27 -23.29
CA LYS A 385 25.46 10.49 -22.69
C LYS A 385 26.60 10.17 -21.75
N LYS A 386 27.67 10.98 -21.83
CA LYS A 386 28.79 10.91 -20.89
C LYS A 386 28.35 11.35 -19.50
N ILE A 387 28.81 10.62 -18.48
CA ILE A 387 28.55 10.95 -17.08
C ILE A 387 29.72 11.79 -16.55
N ASN A 388 29.40 12.93 -15.94
CA ASN A 388 30.38 13.77 -15.24
C ASN A 388 29.97 13.90 -13.77
N ALA A 389 30.77 13.32 -12.87
CA ALA A 389 30.46 13.27 -11.44
C ALA A 389 30.31 14.68 -10.81
N ARG A 390 31.16 15.63 -11.19
CA ARG A 390 31.07 17.02 -10.70
C ARG A 390 29.77 17.68 -11.12
N LYS A 391 29.34 17.48 -12.36
CA LYS A 391 28.06 17.99 -12.87
C LYS A 391 26.86 17.37 -12.14
N LEU A 392 26.94 16.07 -11.82
CA LEU A 392 25.90 15.40 -11.04
C LEU A 392 25.81 15.96 -9.61
N PHE A 393 26.95 16.25 -8.98
CA PHE A 393 26.99 16.89 -7.67
C PHE A 393 26.34 18.29 -7.68
N GLU A 394 26.67 19.14 -8.65
CA GLU A 394 26.02 20.45 -8.85
C GLU A 394 24.49 20.30 -9.04
N LEU A 395 24.06 19.29 -9.81
CA LEU A 395 22.64 19.01 -10.02
C LEU A 395 21.94 18.55 -8.74
N ILE A 396 22.60 17.78 -7.87
CA ILE A 396 22.08 17.37 -6.56
C ILE A 396 21.85 18.61 -5.70
N GLN A 397 22.85 19.49 -5.61
CA GLN A 397 22.75 20.73 -4.85
C GLN A 397 21.59 21.60 -5.36
N LEU A 398 21.51 21.83 -6.67
CA LEU A 398 20.46 22.63 -7.28
C LEU A 398 19.06 22.04 -7.09
N ARG A 399 18.88 20.72 -7.32
CA ARG A 399 17.57 20.06 -7.16
C ARG A 399 17.10 20.08 -5.71
N SER A 400 18.01 19.86 -4.76
CA SER A 400 17.68 19.90 -3.33
C SER A 400 17.15 21.29 -2.92
N PHE A 401 17.77 22.36 -3.42
CA PHE A 401 17.32 23.73 -3.21
C PHE A 401 15.93 23.96 -3.81
N ILE A 402 15.75 23.65 -5.10
CA ILE A 402 14.50 23.91 -5.83
C ILE A 402 13.32 23.23 -5.13
N TRP A 403 13.47 21.98 -4.68
CA TRP A 403 12.36 21.25 -4.08
C TRP A 403 12.02 21.73 -2.68
N VAL A 404 13.03 22.14 -1.91
CA VAL A 404 12.78 22.75 -0.62
C VAL A 404 12.09 24.11 -0.78
N LYS A 405 12.58 24.96 -1.70
CA LYS A 405 11.98 26.26 -1.98
C LYS A 405 10.54 26.14 -2.50
N ALA A 406 10.30 25.24 -3.46
CA ALA A 406 8.98 25.02 -4.05
C ALA A 406 7.89 24.53 -3.07
N ARG A 407 8.28 24.09 -1.86
CA ARG A 407 7.31 23.75 -0.80
C ARG A 407 6.84 24.96 -0.02
N ASN A 408 7.66 26.00 0.08
CA ASN A 408 7.29 27.25 0.69
C ASN A 408 8.20 28.38 0.18
N ASP A 409 7.67 29.18 -0.72
CA ASP A 409 8.41 30.30 -1.32
C ASP A 409 8.79 31.38 -0.28
N ARG A 410 8.21 31.36 0.93
CA ARG A 410 8.51 32.30 2.02
C ARG A 410 9.81 32.00 2.77
N TYR A 411 10.52 30.91 2.47
CA TYR A 411 11.82 30.65 3.09
C TYR A 411 12.83 31.75 2.74
N ALA A 412 13.54 32.30 3.73
CA ALA A 412 14.32 33.54 3.56
C ALA A 412 15.74 33.35 2.99
N PHE A 413 16.09 32.15 2.54
CA PHE A 413 17.45 31.83 2.04
C PHE A 413 17.51 31.75 0.50
N THR A 414 18.64 32.17 -0.04
CA THR A 414 19.01 32.08 -1.47
C THR A 414 19.67 30.75 -1.79
N LEU A 415 19.94 30.49 -3.08
CA LEU A 415 20.77 29.35 -3.48
C LEU A 415 22.18 29.45 -2.89
N PHE A 416 22.73 30.66 -2.76
CA PHE A 416 24.05 30.88 -2.19
C PHE A 416 24.09 30.48 -0.71
N ASP A 417 23.10 30.92 0.06
CA ASP A 417 22.94 30.55 1.47
C ASP A 417 22.77 29.03 1.63
N TRP A 418 22.00 28.41 0.73
CA TRP A 418 21.80 26.96 0.70
C TRP A 418 23.09 26.17 0.44
N LEU A 419 23.94 26.67 -0.47
CA LEU A 419 25.22 26.06 -0.80
C LEU A 419 26.24 26.19 0.34
N LEU A 420 26.18 27.28 1.11
CA LEU A 420 27.11 27.54 2.22
C LEU A 420 26.67 26.90 3.54
N ASN A 421 25.41 27.08 3.94
CA ASN A 421 24.87 26.71 5.25
C ASN A 421 23.55 25.97 5.13
N LEU A 422 23.60 24.79 4.50
CA LEU A 422 22.46 23.91 4.28
C LEU A 422 21.70 23.59 5.58
N ILE A 423 22.39 23.28 6.68
CA ILE A 423 21.75 22.93 7.97
C ILE A 423 20.94 24.09 8.54
N GLU A 424 21.48 25.31 8.50
CA GLU A 424 20.78 26.51 8.98
C GLU A 424 19.55 26.81 8.13
N CYS A 425 19.68 26.74 6.80
CA CYS A 425 18.56 26.88 5.88
C CYS A 425 17.44 25.86 6.17
N MET A 426 17.80 24.64 6.56
CA MET A 426 16.83 23.60 6.88
C MET A 426 16.08 23.84 8.19
N LYS A 427 16.73 24.52 9.17
CA LYS A 427 16.15 24.93 10.45
C LYS A 427 15.24 26.15 10.33
N ASP A 428 15.60 27.11 9.47
CA ASP A 428 14.85 28.35 9.25
C ASP A 428 13.44 28.14 8.65
N ARG A 429 13.18 26.95 8.11
CA ARG A 429 11.86 26.54 7.59
C ARG A 429 10.72 26.55 8.60
N CYS A 430 11.00 26.71 9.90
CA CYS A 430 10.04 26.56 10.98
C CYS A 430 9.30 27.85 11.39
N GLY A 431 9.51 28.98 10.72
CA GLY A 431 8.74 30.19 11.01
C GLY A 431 9.10 30.86 12.34
N ARG A 432 10.35 30.74 12.80
CA ARG A 432 10.91 31.73 13.72
C ARG A 432 11.64 32.74 12.87
N GLY A 433 10.95 33.82 12.48
CA GLY A 433 11.58 34.94 11.81
C GLY A 433 12.74 35.45 12.64
N LYS A 434 13.96 35.03 12.30
CA LYS A 434 15.15 35.83 12.53
C LYS A 434 15.53 36.35 11.17
N VAL A 435 15.23 37.64 10.98
CA VAL A 435 15.87 38.47 9.97
C VAL A 435 17.36 38.18 10.05
N ILE A 436 17.93 37.60 8.98
CA ILE A 436 19.37 37.42 8.84
C ILE A 436 19.93 38.83 8.58
N ASN A 437 20.11 39.60 9.64
CA ASN A 437 20.91 40.81 9.64
C ASN A 437 22.06 40.60 10.61
N GLY A 438 23.27 40.47 10.05
CA GLY A 438 24.49 40.85 10.76
C GLY A 438 25.42 39.71 11.19
N ARG A 439 26.53 39.64 10.45
CA ARG A 439 27.91 39.33 10.88
C ARG A 439 28.22 37.90 11.38
N VAL A 440 29.05 37.25 10.55
CA VAL A 440 30.15 36.33 10.87
C VAL A 440 30.36 36.09 12.36
N GLY A 441 30.03 34.89 12.81
CA GLY A 441 30.40 34.35 14.11
C GLY A 441 30.73 32.87 13.95
N CYS A 442 31.99 32.58 13.63
CA CYS A 442 32.55 31.24 13.66
C CYS A 442 32.39 30.66 15.08
N LYS A 443 31.54 29.64 15.26
CA LYS A 443 31.60 28.77 16.44
C LYS A 443 31.60 27.31 15.97
N VAL A 444 32.82 26.86 15.72
CA VAL A 444 33.22 25.46 15.82
C VAL A 444 32.80 24.96 17.20
N MET A 445 31.93 23.94 17.27
CA MET A 445 31.84 23.07 18.44
C MET A 445 32.33 21.70 18.01
N ILE A 446 33.60 21.45 18.30
CA ILE A 446 34.16 20.13 18.50
C ILE A 446 33.74 19.73 19.92
N SER A 447 33.07 18.60 20.05
CA SER A 447 33.19 17.70 21.20
C SER A 447 33.03 16.28 20.69
#